data_AF-A0A7H8QEA2-F1
#
_entry.id   AF-A0A7H8QEA2-F1
#
_cell.length_a   1.000
_cell.length_b   1.000
_cell.length_c   1.000
_cell.angle_alpha   90.00
_cell.angle_beta   90.00
_cell.angle_gamma   90.00
#
_symmetry.space_group_name_H-M   'P 1'
#
loop_
_entity.id
_entity.type
_entity.pdbx_description
1 polymer ?
#
loop_
_entity_poly.entity_id
_entity_poly.type
_entity_poly.pdbx_seq_one_letter_code
_entity_poly.pdbx_strand_id
1 'polypeptide(L)'
;MSFQGISLEELEELEQELLGLGETRLGSLSYSKIEVYEAMHRQLEAIVQEDEDYCAYYTFIKKKLVSYLLRYGAPVSGSDRTIYEDSEKVLKKVLSYDSQNPIAAYRLGFLAYRSGAFSDAAAYLQQALNSQTFYTDERYLLNAEQINRAVLYITNCALHPAIQGEVPAMDFMATAEHATSLSTQLCYNDGMLKSQAYRITTPFGSVLCSKEESVEAPMQDVISLKFNKFGAVLTYNGISEKMAPVQANLLRYLLVKTRKGQTATPLALKDYFLFTHVVTGVPEETFLLVMAEVKQILMEMEIPSAIQTAEDEDYGFYFDGSMPFVVIDRVDEELSL
;
A
#
# COMPACT_ATOMS: atom_id res chain seq x y z
N MET A 1 -1.37 -2.35 23.84
CA MET A 1 -2.09 -2.22 25.15
C MET A 1 -2.72 -3.57 25.51
N SER A 2 -2.96 -3.87 26.79
CA SER A 2 -3.66 -5.10 27.18
C SER A 2 -5.16 -4.83 27.27
N PHE A 3 -5.94 -5.44 26.37
CA PHE A 3 -7.42 -5.31 26.34
C PHE A 3 -8.12 -6.47 27.07
N GLN A 4 -7.45 -7.11 28.04
CA GLN A 4 -8.06 -8.19 28.81
C GLN A 4 -9.10 -7.61 29.78
N GLY A 5 -10.36 -8.05 29.63
CA GLY A 5 -11.47 -7.65 30.51
C GLY A 5 -12.20 -6.37 30.10
N ILE A 6 -11.84 -5.76 28.97
CA ILE A 6 -12.54 -4.60 28.39
C ILE A 6 -13.78 -5.08 27.64
N SER A 7 -14.93 -4.40 27.78
CA SER A 7 -16.19 -4.75 27.10
C SER A 7 -16.21 -4.31 25.63
N LEU A 8 -17.18 -4.78 24.84
CA LEU A 8 -17.36 -4.33 23.47
C LEU A 8 -17.71 -2.84 23.41
N GLU A 9 -18.59 -2.36 24.32
CA GLU A 9 -18.97 -0.95 24.43
C GLU A 9 -17.76 -0.07 24.74
N GLU A 10 -16.88 -0.49 25.66
CA GLU A 10 -15.65 0.25 25.98
C GLU A 10 -14.67 0.28 24.79
N LEU A 11 -14.61 -0.79 23.98
CA LEU A 11 -13.82 -0.80 22.76
C LEU A 11 -14.39 0.14 21.68
N GLU A 12 -15.71 0.28 21.61
CA GLU A 12 -16.39 1.23 20.72
C GLU A 12 -16.11 2.68 21.13
N GLU A 13 -16.17 2.99 22.42
CA GLU A 13 -15.79 4.30 22.95
C GLU A 13 -14.33 4.65 22.60
N LEU A 14 -13.40 3.71 22.82
CA LEU A 14 -12.00 3.88 22.44
C LEU A 14 -11.81 4.06 20.93
N GLU A 15 -12.59 3.35 20.10
CA GLU A 15 -12.56 3.52 18.65
C GLU A 15 -12.99 4.95 18.26
N GLN A 16 -14.07 5.47 18.85
CA GLN A 16 -14.54 6.84 18.62
C GLN A 16 -13.53 7.90 19.07
N GLU A 17 -12.90 7.72 20.24
CA GLU A 17 -11.83 8.60 20.72
C GLU A 17 -10.65 8.63 19.74
N LEU A 18 -10.19 7.46 19.27
CA LEU A 18 -9.10 7.35 18.31
C LEU A 18 -9.47 7.89 16.92
N LEU A 19 -10.75 7.88 16.53
CA LEU A 19 -11.21 8.53 15.31
C LEU A 19 -11.17 10.05 15.42
N GLY A 20 -11.46 10.61 16.59
CA GLY A 20 -11.38 12.05 16.86
C GLY A 20 -9.96 12.61 16.94
N LEU A 21 -8.99 11.75 17.29
CA LEU A 21 -7.57 12.10 17.30
C LEU A 21 -7.00 11.89 15.88
N GLY A 22 -6.73 12.99 15.16
CA GLY A 22 -6.12 12.95 13.82
C GLY A 22 -4.79 12.16 13.77
N GLU A 23 -4.38 11.72 12.57
CA GLU A 23 -3.12 10.97 12.43
C GLU A 23 -1.90 11.84 12.73
N THR A 24 -1.01 11.38 13.62
CA THR A 24 0.28 12.05 13.83
C THR A 24 1.20 11.88 12.62
N ARG A 25 2.12 12.83 12.42
CA ARG A 25 3.20 12.75 11.40
C ARG A 25 4.03 11.44 11.46
N LEU A 26 3.96 10.70 12.58
CA LEU A 26 4.72 9.48 12.84
C LEU A 26 3.90 8.19 12.66
N GLY A 27 2.60 8.26 12.35
CA GLY A 27 1.75 7.07 12.16
C GLY A 27 1.47 6.25 13.42
N SER A 28 1.73 6.81 14.62
CA SER A 28 1.59 6.09 15.89
C SER A 28 0.15 5.70 16.21
N LEU A 29 -0.82 6.55 15.83
CA LEU A 29 -2.25 6.27 16.08
C LEU A 29 -2.76 5.06 15.28
N SER A 30 -2.17 4.79 14.12
CA SER A 30 -2.61 3.67 13.29
C SER A 30 -2.36 2.32 13.96
N TYR A 31 -1.27 2.18 14.71
CA TYR A 31 -0.99 0.97 15.48
C TYR A 31 -1.99 0.78 16.61
N SER A 32 -2.35 1.85 17.34
CA SER A 32 -3.39 1.79 18.37
C SER A 32 -4.75 1.37 17.78
N LYS A 33 -5.12 1.88 16.60
CA LYS A 33 -6.34 1.48 15.90
C LYS A 33 -6.34 0.00 15.51
N ILE A 34 -5.20 -0.54 15.05
CA ILE A 34 -5.06 -1.97 14.77
C ILE A 34 -5.34 -2.79 16.04
N GLU A 35 -4.73 -2.44 17.17
CA GLU A 35 -4.93 -3.19 18.42
C GLU A 35 -6.39 -3.18 18.90
N VAL A 36 -7.09 -2.04 18.77
CA VAL A 36 -8.51 -1.92 19.12
C VAL A 36 -9.37 -2.79 18.20
N TYR A 37 -9.21 -2.69 16.87
CA TYR A 37 -9.97 -3.51 15.93
C TYR A 37 -9.68 -5.02 16.09
N GLU A 38 -8.47 -5.40 16.48
CA GLU A 38 -8.14 -6.79 16.83
C GLU A 38 -8.83 -7.28 18.11
N ALA A 39 -9.00 -6.40 19.11
CA ALA A 39 -9.77 -6.70 20.30
C ALA A 39 -11.27 -6.84 19.96
N MET A 40 -11.82 -5.91 19.19
CA MET A 40 -13.21 -5.95 18.72
C MET A 40 -13.48 -7.21 17.89
N HIS A 41 -12.60 -7.56 16.95
CA HIS A 41 -12.73 -8.78 16.15
C HIS A 41 -12.86 -10.02 17.03
N ARG A 42 -12.00 -10.17 18.04
CA ARG A 42 -12.01 -11.35 18.93
C ARG A 42 -13.30 -11.47 19.74
N GLN A 43 -13.86 -10.35 20.20
CA GLN A 43 -15.12 -10.37 20.94
C GLN A 43 -16.31 -10.65 20.01
N LEU A 44 -16.37 -9.95 18.88
CA LEU A 44 -17.44 -10.11 17.90
C LEU A 44 -17.47 -11.50 17.27
N GLU A 45 -16.30 -12.15 17.08
CA GLU A 45 -16.22 -13.53 16.59
C GLU A 45 -16.97 -14.51 17.52
N ALA A 46 -16.93 -14.30 18.83
CA ALA A 46 -17.69 -15.11 19.79
C ALA A 46 -19.18 -14.73 19.79
N ILE A 47 -19.50 -13.42 19.81
CA ILE A 47 -20.88 -12.93 19.86
C ILE A 47 -21.68 -13.37 18.64
N VAL A 48 -21.09 -13.31 17.45
CA VAL A 48 -21.77 -13.69 16.19
C VAL A 48 -22.17 -15.18 16.15
N GLN A 49 -21.50 -16.05 16.91
CA GLN A 49 -21.92 -17.44 17.04
C GLN A 49 -23.20 -17.60 17.86
N GLU A 50 -23.52 -16.63 18.70
CA GLU A 50 -24.68 -16.64 19.61
C GLU A 50 -25.82 -15.73 19.11
N ASP A 51 -25.47 -14.63 18.42
CA ASP A 51 -26.39 -13.60 17.94
C ASP A 51 -26.04 -13.17 16.50
N GLU A 52 -26.86 -13.60 15.55
CA GLU A 52 -26.67 -13.30 14.12
C GLU A 52 -26.84 -11.80 13.80
N ASP A 53 -27.49 -11.00 14.66
CA ASP A 53 -27.68 -9.57 14.43
C ASP A 53 -26.34 -8.81 14.37
N TYR A 54 -25.30 -9.36 14.99
CA TYR A 54 -23.94 -8.81 14.96
C TYR A 54 -23.17 -9.15 13.67
N CYS A 55 -23.68 -10.02 12.79
CA CYS A 55 -22.96 -10.47 11.58
C CYS A 55 -22.49 -9.32 10.69
N ALA A 56 -23.36 -8.32 10.47
CA ALA A 56 -23.06 -7.17 9.63
C ALA A 56 -21.95 -6.32 10.26
N TYR A 57 -22.02 -6.11 11.57
CA TYR A 57 -21.05 -5.32 12.32
C TYR A 57 -19.69 -6.03 12.42
N TYR A 58 -19.68 -7.32 12.67
CA TYR A 58 -18.46 -8.13 12.63
C TYR A 58 -17.78 -8.09 11.25
N THR A 59 -18.57 -8.22 10.18
CA THR A 59 -18.06 -8.08 8.80
C THR A 59 -17.45 -6.70 8.57
N PHE A 60 -18.07 -5.65 9.11
CA PHE A 60 -17.58 -4.28 9.04
C PHE A 60 -16.22 -4.12 9.76
N ILE A 61 -16.13 -4.55 11.03
CA ILE A 61 -14.89 -4.50 11.82
C ILE A 61 -13.77 -5.31 11.15
N LYS A 62 -14.09 -6.49 10.61
CA LYS A 62 -13.12 -7.31 9.88
C LYS A 62 -12.56 -6.59 8.66
N LYS A 63 -13.41 -5.93 7.85
CA LYS A 63 -12.97 -5.14 6.68
C LYS A 63 -12.10 -3.94 7.10
N LYS A 64 -12.47 -3.25 8.18
CA LYS A 64 -11.65 -2.17 8.74
C LYS A 64 -10.28 -2.68 9.16
N LEU A 65 -10.23 -3.75 9.93
CA LEU A 65 -8.98 -4.36 10.39
C LEU A 65 -8.06 -4.73 9.23
N VAL A 66 -8.58 -5.40 8.18
CA VAL A 66 -7.82 -5.70 6.95
C VAL A 66 -7.26 -4.43 6.31
N SER A 67 -8.07 -3.38 6.21
CA SER A 67 -7.65 -2.10 5.62
C SER A 67 -6.50 -1.46 6.41
N TYR A 68 -6.59 -1.46 7.74
CA TYR A 68 -5.53 -0.91 8.60
C TYR A 68 -4.26 -1.76 8.56
N LEU A 69 -4.36 -3.08 8.59
CA LEU A 69 -3.21 -3.98 8.50
C LEU A 69 -2.47 -3.83 7.17
N LEU A 70 -3.20 -3.71 6.04
CA LEU A 70 -2.59 -3.53 4.72
C LEU A 70 -1.94 -2.15 4.52
N ARG A 71 -2.47 -1.13 5.18
CA ARG A 71 -2.00 0.26 5.05
C ARG A 71 -0.88 0.62 6.01
N TYR A 72 -0.94 0.17 7.26
CA TYR A 72 0.00 0.55 8.33
C TYR A 72 0.84 -0.62 8.85
N GLY A 73 0.62 -1.82 8.30
CA GLY A 73 1.50 -2.96 8.51
C GLY A 73 2.94 -2.69 8.09
N ALA A 74 3.87 -3.52 8.55
CA ALA A 74 5.27 -3.40 8.15
C ALA A 74 5.42 -3.58 6.62
N PRO A 75 6.28 -2.79 5.95
CA PRO A 75 6.44 -2.77 4.50
C PRO A 75 7.33 -3.92 4.03
N VAL A 76 7.09 -4.37 2.81
CA VAL A 76 7.83 -5.50 2.24
C VAL A 76 9.21 -5.13 1.70
N SER A 77 9.47 -3.84 1.49
CA SER A 77 10.72 -3.34 0.91
C SER A 77 11.83 -3.04 1.92
N GLY A 78 11.59 -3.28 3.21
CA GLY A 78 12.61 -3.14 4.25
C GLY A 78 13.89 -3.89 3.88
N SER A 79 15.05 -3.43 4.37
CA SER A 79 16.33 -4.12 4.23
C SER A 79 16.70 -4.94 5.47
N ASP A 80 15.96 -4.76 6.56
CA ASP A 80 16.18 -5.43 7.84
C ASP A 80 15.36 -6.71 7.92
N ARG A 81 15.98 -7.79 8.41
CA ARG A 81 15.35 -9.09 8.60
C ARG A 81 14.15 -9.03 9.55
N THR A 82 14.23 -8.23 10.60
CA THR A 82 13.13 -8.05 11.56
C THR A 82 11.89 -7.47 10.88
N ILE A 83 12.07 -6.54 9.93
CA ILE A 83 10.97 -5.95 9.17
C ILE A 83 10.28 -7.00 8.30
N TYR A 84 11.02 -7.92 7.67
CA TYR A 84 10.39 -9.00 6.89
C TYR A 84 9.53 -9.91 7.74
N GLU A 85 10.06 -10.32 8.90
CA GLU A 85 9.35 -11.22 9.81
C GLU A 85 8.07 -10.56 10.34
N ASP A 86 8.10 -9.26 10.63
CA ASP A 86 6.92 -8.50 11.04
C ASP A 86 5.92 -8.30 9.89
N SER A 87 6.40 -7.99 8.67
CA SER A 87 5.54 -7.89 7.49
C SER A 87 4.86 -9.21 7.16
N GLU A 88 5.58 -10.31 7.24
CA GLU A 88 5.05 -11.65 6.99
C GLU A 88 3.96 -12.00 8.00
N LYS A 89 4.18 -11.73 9.29
CA LYS A 89 3.16 -11.93 10.34
C LYS A 89 1.89 -11.12 10.06
N VAL A 90 2.05 -9.84 9.72
CA VAL A 90 0.91 -8.95 9.43
C VAL A 90 0.14 -9.42 8.20
N LEU A 91 0.82 -9.78 7.11
CA LEU A 91 0.15 -10.22 5.89
C LEU A 91 -0.50 -11.61 6.04
N LYS A 92 0.12 -12.53 6.79
CA LYS A 92 -0.53 -13.80 7.18
C LYS A 92 -1.79 -13.55 8.00
N LYS A 93 -1.76 -12.55 8.88
CA LYS A 93 -2.94 -12.13 9.64
C LYS A 93 -4.02 -11.55 8.74
N VAL A 94 -3.67 -10.73 7.74
CA VAL A 94 -4.63 -10.30 6.71
C VAL A 94 -5.28 -11.49 6.02
N LEU A 95 -4.51 -12.48 5.56
CA LEU A 95 -5.05 -13.69 4.93
C LEU A 95 -5.87 -14.57 5.89
N SER A 96 -5.68 -14.45 7.20
CA SER A 96 -6.55 -15.13 8.18
C SER A 96 -7.95 -14.50 8.27
N TYR A 97 -8.05 -13.19 8.03
CA TYR A 97 -9.33 -12.45 8.02
C TYR A 97 -9.99 -12.43 6.64
N ASP A 98 -9.17 -12.45 5.60
CA ASP A 98 -9.54 -12.38 4.20
C ASP A 98 -8.61 -13.26 3.35
N SER A 99 -8.94 -14.55 3.30
CA SER A 99 -8.10 -15.59 2.68
C SER A 99 -7.92 -15.44 1.17
N GLN A 100 -8.74 -14.62 0.52
CA GLN A 100 -8.67 -14.40 -0.92
C GLN A 100 -8.09 -13.03 -1.28
N ASN A 101 -7.58 -12.25 -0.32
CA ASN A 101 -7.02 -10.93 -0.56
C ASN A 101 -5.82 -10.96 -1.54
N PRO A 102 -5.95 -10.43 -2.78
CA PRO A 102 -4.93 -10.60 -3.81
C PRO A 102 -3.62 -9.86 -3.47
N ILE A 103 -3.71 -8.61 -3.00
CA ILE A 103 -2.52 -7.83 -2.66
C ILE A 103 -1.76 -8.40 -1.46
N ALA A 104 -2.46 -8.95 -0.45
CA ALA A 104 -1.80 -9.61 0.68
C ALA A 104 -1.01 -10.85 0.23
N ALA A 105 -1.63 -11.69 -0.60
CA ALA A 105 -0.98 -12.87 -1.17
C ALA A 105 0.21 -12.47 -2.07
N TYR A 106 0.07 -11.45 -2.91
CA TYR A 106 1.16 -10.94 -3.74
C TYR A 106 2.37 -10.48 -2.90
N ARG A 107 2.11 -9.68 -1.85
CA ARG A 107 3.15 -9.16 -0.95
C ARG A 107 3.86 -10.27 -0.17
N LEU A 108 3.13 -11.30 0.27
CA LEU A 108 3.72 -12.50 0.87
C LEU A 108 4.59 -13.27 -0.12
N GLY A 109 4.11 -13.42 -1.36
CA GLY A 109 4.86 -14.04 -2.43
C GLY A 109 6.18 -13.34 -2.72
N PHE A 110 6.16 -12.00 -2.75
CA PHE A 110 7.35 -11.19 -2.88
C PHE A 110 8.32 -11.36 -1.69
N LEU A 111 7.82 -11.37 -0.45
CA LEU A 111 8.66 -11.62 0.74
C LEU A 111 9.32 -13.00 0.70
N ALA A 112 8.56 -14.04 0.38
CA ALA A 112 9.04 -15.40 0.24
C ALA A 112 10.07 -15.53 -0.89
N TYR A 113 9.87 -14.82 -2.00
CA TYR A 113 10.84 -14.77 -3.10
C TYR A 113 12.18 -14.19 -2.61
N ARG A 114 12.13 -13.07 -1.86
CA ARG A 114 13.34 -12.43 -1.32
C ARG A 114 14.06 -13.27 -0.27
N SER A 115 13.35 -14.11 0.47
CA SER A 115 13.94 -15.03 1.45
C SER A 115 14.46 -16.33 0.83
N GLY A 116 14.25 -16.54 -0.48
CA GLY A 116 14.63 -17.76 -1.20
C GLY A 116 13.67 -18.93 -1.01
N ALA A 117 12.51 -18.70 -0.37
CA ALA A 117 11.45 -19.69 -0.21
C ALA A 117 10.61 -19.78 -1.49
N PHE A 118 11.21 -20.24 -2.59
CA PHE A 118 10.62 -20.19 -3.93
C PHE A 118 9.31 -20.97 -4.07
N SER A 119 9.15 -22.10 -3.37
CA SER A 119 7.91 -22.87 -3.36
C SER A 119 6.75 -22.08 -2.75
N ASP A 120 6.99 -21.46 -1.58
CA ASP A 120 5.98 -20.64 -0.90
C ASP A 120 5.68 -19.38 -1.71
N ALA A 121 6.72 -18.76 -2.29
CA ALA A 121 6.59 -17.61 -3.15
C ALA A 121 5.67 -17.90 -4.35
N ALA A 122 5.92 -19.00 -5.08
CA ALA A 122 5.09 -19.42 -6.19
C ALA A 122 3.63 -19.67 -5.76
N ALA A 123 3.42 -20.34 -4.63
CA ALA A 123 2.07 -20.62 -4.11
C ALA A 123 1.30 -19.34 -3.81
N TYR A 124 1.90 -18.40 -3.09
CA TYR A 124 1.26 -17.12 -2.76
C TYR A 124 1.02 -16.23 -3.99
N LEU A 125 1.95 -16.18 -4.93
CA LEU A 125 1.76 -15.41 -6.17
C LEU A 125 0.67 -16.01 -7.06
N GLN A 126 0.59 -17.34 -7.14
CA GLN A 126 -0.49 -18.00 -7.85
C GLN A 126 -1.85 -17.77 -7.18
N GLN A 127 -1.90 -17.79 -5.84
CA GLN A 127 -3.09 -17.42 -5.09
C GLN A 127 -3.52 -15.98 -5.43
N ALA A 128 -2.59 -15.03 -5.46
CA ALA A 128 -2.88 -13.63 -5.79
C ALA A 128 -3.50 -13.50 -7.20
N LEU A 129 -2.91 -14.14 -8.20
CA LEU A 129 -3.40 -14.12 -9.59
C LEU A 129 -4.75 -14.83 -9.75
N ASN A 130 -4.98 -15.93 -9.03
CA ASN A 130 -6.26 -16.64 -9.06
C ASN A 130 -7.36 -15.77 -8.42
N SER A 131 -7.07 -15.20 -7.24
CA SER A 131 -8.01 -14.34 -6.53
C SER A 131 -8.41 -13.09 -7.28
N GLN A 132 -7.49 -12.52 -8.06
CA GLN A 132 -7.74 -11.34 -8.91
C GLN A 132 -9.03 -11.46 -9.76
N THR A 133 -9.40 -12.68 -10.18
CA THR A 133 -10.51 -12.89 -11.12
C THR A 133 -11.90 -12.80 -10.51
N PHE A 134 -12.04 -13.03 -9.20
CA PHE A 134 -13.34 -13.10 -8.52
C PHE A 134 -13.43 -12.19 -7.29
N TYR A 135 -12.33 -11.57 -6.90
CA TYR A 135 -12.28 -10.68 -5.75
C TYR A 135 -13.02 -9.36 -6.07
N THR A 136 -13.89 -8.93 -5.16
CA THR A 136 -14.87 -7.86 -5.43
C THR A 136 -14.42 -6.47 -5.02
N ASP A 137 -13.42 -6.38 -4.14
CA ASP A 137 -12.95 -5.11 -3.60
C ASP A 137 -11.72 -4.63 -4.40
N GLU A 138 -11.99 -3.70 -5.34
CA GLU A 138 -11.02 -3.19 -6.32
C GLU A 138 -9.75 -2.62 -5.68
N ARG A 139 -9.85 -2.13 -4.44
CA ARG A 139 -8.74 -1.53 -3.68
C ARG A 139 -7.58 -2.50 -3.43
N TYR A 140 -7.89 -3.79 -3.37
CA TYR A 140 -6.94 -4.86 -3.08
C TYR A 140 -6.61 -5.72 -4.30
N LEU A 141 -7.17 -5.37 -5.46
CA LEU A 141 -6.75 -5.95 -6.73
C LEU A 141 -5.35 -5.46 -7.07
N LEU A 142 -4.58 -6.35 -7.71
CA LEU A 142 -3.27 -6.02 -8.26
C LEU A 142 -3.43 -5.08 -9.46
N ASN A 143 -2.54 -4.10 -9.55
CA ASN A 143 -2.41 -3.30 -10.77
C ASN A 143 -1.66 -4.07 -11.87
N ALA A 144 -1.65 -3.53 -13.09
CA ALA A 144 -1.04 -4.20 -14.25
C ALA A 144 0.47 -4.51 -14.05
N GLU A 145 1.20 -3.63 -13.37
CA GLU A 145 2.62 -3.81 -13.11
C GLU A 145 2.86 -4.92 -12.08
N GLN A 146 2.05 -4.98 -11.02
CA GLN A 146 2.09 -6.04 -10.02
C GLN A 146 1.73 -7.41 -10.63
N ILE A 147 0.75 -7.47 -11.55
CA ILE A 147 0.43 -8.69 -12.30
C ILE A 147 1.64 -9.15 -13.12
N ASN A 148 2.26 -8.25 -13.88
CA ASN A 148 3.46 -8.59 -14.67
C ASN A 148 4.63 -9.05 -13.79
N ARG A 149 4.86 -8.38 -12.66
CA ARG A 149 5.90 -8.76 -11.68
C ARG A 149 5.60 -10.11 -11.05
N ALA A 150 4.34 -10.42 -10.72
CA ALA A 150 3.94 -11.73 -10.19
C ALA A 150 4.32 -12.85 -11.15
N VAL A 151 4.07 -12.67 -12.45
CA VAL A 151 4.47 -13.65 -13.48
C VAL A 151 6.00 -13.81 -13.55
N LEU A 152 6.76 -12.72 -13.48
CA LEU A 152 8.22 -12.78 -13.45
C LEU A 152 8.74 -13.51 -12.20
N TYR A 153 8.19 -13.21 -11.02
CA TYR A 153 8.55 -13.89 -9.78
C TYR A 153 8.22 -15.38 -9.84
N ILE A 154 7.02 -15.77 -10.31
CA ILE A 154 6.64 -17.19 -10.49
C ILE A 154 7.62 -17.89 -11.43
N THR A 155 7.97 -17.24 -12.54
CA THR A 155 8.93 -17.79 -13.52
C THR A 155 10.28 -18.02 -12.85
N ASN A 156 10.78 -17.05 -12.08
CA ASN A 156 12.04 -17.20 -11.35
C ASN A 156 11.96 -18.30 -10.28
N CYS A 157 10.83 -18.42 -9.57
CA CYS A 157 10.61 -19.50 -8.61
C CYS A 157 10.70 -20.88 -9.25
N ALA A 158 10.28 -21.04 -10.51
CA ALA A 158 10.44 -22.29 -11.26
C ALA A 158 11.87 -22.50 -11.78
N LEU A 159 12.55 -21.42 -12.20
CA LEU A 159 13.92 -21.46 -12.70
C LEU A 159 14.95 -21.80 -11.61
N HIS A 160 14.77 -21.32 -10.38
CA HIS A 160 15.72 -21.55 -9.29
C HIS A 160 15.94 -23.05 -8.98
N PRO A 161 14.91 -23.88 -8.73
CA PRO A 161 15.07 -25.32 -8.59
C PRO A 161 15.56 -26.01 -9.87
N ALA A 162 15.21 -25.52 -11.07
CA ALA A 162 15.68 -26.10 -12.34
C ALA A 162 17.18 -25.83 -12.60
N ILE A 163 17.73 -24.75 -12.04
CA ILE A 163 19.16 -24.41 -12.12
C ILE A 163 19.95 -25.08 -10.98
N GLN A 164 19.38 -25.17 -9.77
CA GLN A 164 20.00 -25.82 -8.61
C GLN A 164 19.90 -27.34 -8.67
N GLY A 165 18.84 -27.86 -9.27
CA GLY A 165 18.66 -29.26 -9.60
C GLY A 165 19.37 -29.59 -10.90
N GLU A 166 20.48 -30.30 -10.79
CA GLU A 166 20.63 -31.49 -11.62
C GLU A 166 19.29 -32.25 -11.54
N VAL A 167 18.52 -32.21 -12.63
CA VAL A 167 17.34 -33.05 -12.82
C VAL A 167 17.71 -34.46 -12.34
N PRO A 168 16.97 -35.08 -11.39
CA PRO A 168 17.31 -36.43 -10.96
C PRO A 168 17.32 -37.30 -12.20
N ALA A 169 18.49 -37.80 -12.58
CA ALA A 169 18.83 -38.42 -13.86
C ALA A 169 17.63 -39.09 -14.55
N MET A 170 16.83 -38.29 -15.27
CA MET A 170 16.10 -38.76 -16.42
C MET A 170 17.07 -38.53 -17.55
N ASP A 171 17.38 -39.63 -18.23
CA ASP A 171 18.32 -39.78 -19.34
C ASP A 171 18.07 -38.77 -20.47
N PHE A 172 18.42 -37.51 -20.23
CA PHE A 172 18.52 -36.47 -21.22
C PHE A 172 19.84 -35.75 -20.94
N MET A 173 20.77 -35.90 -21.88
CA MET A 173 21.99 -35.12 -21.95
C MET A 173 21.60 -33.64 -22.04
N ALA A 174 21.35 -33.00 -20.89
CA ALA A 174 21.21 -31.55 -20.79
C ALA A 174 22.62 -30.97 -21.03
N THR A 175 22.85 -30.59 -22.28
CA THR A 175 24.09 -29.93 -22.71
C THR A 175 24.25 -28.60 -21.95
N ALA A 176 25.48 -28.16 -21.73
CA ALA A 176 25.82 -26.90 -21.06
C ALA A 176 25.09 -25.66 -21.65
N GLU A 177 24.61 -25.75 -22.89
CA GLU A 177 23.77 -24.75 -23.57
C GLU A 177 22.40 -24.53 -22.91
N HIS A 178 21.79 -25.56 -22.31
CA HIS A 178 20.47 -25.43 -21.68
C HIS A 178 20.56 -24.79 -20.29
N ALA A 179 21.58 -25.14 -19.51
CA ALA A 179 21.87 -24.49 -18.23
C ALA A 179 22.26 -23.01 -18.39
N THR A 180 22.96 -22.67 -19.48
CA THR A 180 23.28 -21.28 -19.82
C THR A 180 22.05 -20.50 -20.29
N SER A 181 21.10 -21.15 -20.99
CA SER A 181 19.83 -20.52 -21.38
C SER A 181 18.91 -20.21 -20.18
N LEU A 182 18.72 -21.16 -19.26
CA LEU A 182 17.88 -20.96 -18.06
C LEU A 182 18.47 -19.92 -17.10
N SER A 183 19.79 -19.94 -16.89
CA SER A 183 20.47 -18.91 -16.09
C SER A 183 20.41 -17.52 -16.73
N THR A 184 20.52 -17.44 -18.06
CA THR A 184 20.33 -16.18 -18.79
C THR A 184 18.91 -15.63 -18.59
N GLN A 185 17.89 -16.48 -18.67
CA GLN A 185 16.49 -16.07 -18.44
C GLN A 185 16.28 -15.60 -17.00
N LEU A 186 16.83 -16.31 -16.01
CA LEU A 186 16.76 -15.92 -14.61
C LEU A 186 17.40 -14.54 -14.40
N CYS A 187 18.62 -14.33 -14.92
CA CYS A 187 19.32 -13.05 -14.84
C CYS A 187 18.55 -11.92 -15.53
N TYR A 188 17.95 -12.19 -16.70
CA TYR A 188 17.10 -11.24 -17.41
C TYR A 188 15.89 -10.83 -16.55
N ASN A 189 15.16 -11.80 -16.02
CA ASN A 189 13.98 -11.55 -15.18
C ASN A 189 14.35 -10.78 -13.90
N ASP A 190 15.43 -11.17 -13.21
CA ASP A 190 15.92 -10.42 -12.04
C ASP A 190 16.35 -9.00 -12.41
N GLY A 191 16.98 -8.82 -13.57
CA GLY A 191 17.32 -7.52 -14.13
C GLY A 191 16.09 -6.64 -14.35
N MET A 192 15.03 -7.20 -14.93
CA MET A 192 13.73 -6.53 -15.11
C MET A 192 13.10 -6.16 -13.77
N LEU A 193 13.02 -7.09 -12.82
CA LEU A 193 12.44 -6.85 -11.50
C LEU A 193 13.14 -5.72 -10.73
N LYS A 194 14.47 -5.64 -10.86
CA LYS A 194 15.31 -4.58 -10.26
C LYS A 194 15.19 -3.24 -10.97
N SER A 195 15.28 -3.23 -12.30
CA SER A 195 15.21 -2.02 -13.13
C SER A 195 13.82 -1.39 -13.21
N GLN A 196 12.79 -2.09 -12.73
CA GLN A 196 11.41 -1.62 -12.73
C GLN A 196 10.78 -1.65 -11.32
N ALA A 197 11.60 -1.57 -10.27
CA ALA A 197 11.15 -1.68 -8.88
C ALA A 197 10.35 -0.47 -8.39
N TYR A 198 10.53 0.69 -9.02
CA TYR A 198 9.89 1.96 -8.66
C TYR A 198 9.14 2.54 -9.84
N ARG A 199 8.10 3.33 -9.55
CA ARG A 199 7.38 4.14 -10.53
C ARG A 199 7.58 5.61 -10.19
N ILE A 200 7.94 6.39 -11.20
CA ILE A 200 8.01 7.85 -11.16
C ILE A 200 6.81 8.37 -11.94
N THR A 201 5.95 9.14 -11.28
CA THR A 201 4.78 9.79 -11.88
C THR A 201 4.98 11.29 -11.95
N THR A 202 4.75 11.85 -13.12
CA THR A 202 4.90 13.28 -13.44
C THR A 202 3.62 13.78 -14.12
N PRO A 203 3.47 15.11 -14.37
CA PRO A 203 2.37 15.62 -15.17
C PRO A 203 2.24 14.98 -16.57
N PHE A 204 3.32 14.45 -17.12
CA PHE A 204 3.37 13.89 -18.47
C PHE A 204 3.10 12.38 -18.53
N GLY A 205 3.00 11.72 -17.37
CA GLY A 205 2.80 10.29 -17.27
C GLY A 205 3.74 9.62 -16.28
N SER A 206 3.73 8.29 -16.30
CA SER A 206 4.50 7.46 -15.39
C SER A 206 5.51 6.59 -16.11
N VAL A 207 6.68 6.40 -15.51
CA VAL A 207 7.73 5.52 -15.99
C VAL A 207 8.24 4.62 -14.87
N LEU A 208 8.64 3.41 -15.23
CA LEU A 208 9.28 2.46 -14.32
C LEU A 208 10.78 2.70 -14.28
N CYS A 209 11.37 2.54 -13.10
CA CYS A 209 12.79 2.76 -12.87
C CYS A 209 13.36 1.87 -11.76
N SER A 210 14.68 1.82 -11.70
CA SER A 210 15.46 1.17 -10.66
C SER A 210 15.45 1.97 -9.36
N LYS A 211 15.99 1.36 -8.29
CA LYS A 211 16.16 2.07 -7.03
C LYS A 211 17.13 3.24 -7.20
N GLU A 212 18.20 3.03 -7.95
CA GLU A 212 19.27 4.00 -8.17
C GLU A 212 18.76 5.22 -8.94
N GLU A 213 17.96 5.00 -9.98
CA GLU A 213 17.27 6.06 -10.74
C GLU A 213 16.21 6.78 -9.90
N SER A 214 15.57 6.09 -8.95
CA SER A 214 14.59 6.71 -8.04
C SER A 214 15.20 7.69 -7.01
N VAL A 215 16.53 7.78 -6.92
CA VAL A 215 17.28 8.56 -5.92
C VAL A 215 17.87 9.84 -6.55
N GLU A 216 17.33 10.30 -7.68
CA GLU A 216 17.83 11.51 -8.35
C GLU A 216 17.87 12.75 -7.45
N ALA A 217 18.89 13.58 -7.69
CA ALA A 217 19.26 14.75 -6.90
C ALA A 217 18.08 15.72 -6.69
N PRO A 218 18.05 16.47 -5.57
CA PRO A 218 17.00 17.46 -5.32
C PRO A 218 16.87 18.39 -6.52
N MET A 219 15.73 18.31 -7.20
CA MET A 219 15.40 19.18 -8.31
C MET A 219 14.95 20.53 -7.77
N GLN A 220 15.54 21.60 -8.28
CA GLN A 220 15.14 22.94 -7.92
C GLN A 220 13.75 23.22 -8.47
N ASP A 221 12.88 23.82 -7.64
CA ASP A 221 11.51 24.22 -7.95
C ASP A 221 10.58 23.06 -8.38
N VAL A 222 10.86 21.84 -7.92
CA VAL A 222 10.02 20.64 -8.16
C VAL A 222 9.53 20.06 -6.84
N ILE A 223 8.22 19.77 -6.76
CA ILE A 223 7.63 19.05 -5.63
C ILE A 223 7.97 17.56 -5.78
N SER A 224 8.79 17.01 -4.90
CA SER A 224 9.14 15.58 -4.89
C SER A 224 8.47 14.87 -3.73
N LEU A 225 7.56 13.93 -4.00
CA LEU A 225 6.88 13.11 -3.01
C LEU A 225 7.30 11.65 -3.13
N LYS A 226 8.15 11.17 -2.21
CA LYS A 226 8.67 9.79 -2.22
C LYS A 226 8.04 8.96 -1.12
N PHE A 227 7.23 7.98 -1.50
CA PHE A 227 6.60 7.07 -0.55
C PHE A 227 7.61 6.13 0.10
N ASN A 228 7.37 5.84 1.38
CA ASN A 228 8.19 4.95 2.18
C ASN A 228 7.32 4.19 3.19
N LYS A 229 8.00 3.40 4.05
CA LYS A 229 7.42 2.58 5.13
C LYS A 229 6.27 3.24 5.91
N PHE A 230 6.36 4.54 6.21
CA PHE A 230 5.49 5.22 7.18
C PHE A 230 4.65 6.34 6.57
N GLY A 231 4.57 6.43 5.24
CA GLY A 231 3.93 7.53 4.54
C GLY A 231 4.80 7.99 3.39
N ALA A 232 5.25 9.24 3.42
CA ALA A 232 6.15 9.77 2.40
C ALA A 232 7.16 10.76 2.98
N VAL A 233 8.24 11.00 2.22
CA VAL A 233 9.07 12.18 2.38
C VAL A 233 8.71 13.15 1.27
N LEU A 234 8.30 14.35 1.65
CA LEU A 234 8.15 15.48 0.76
C LEU A 234 9.47 16.24 0.72
N THR A 235 9.97 16.54 -0.48
CA THR A 235 11.21 17.28 -0.69
C THR A 235 10.95 18.44 -1.66
N TYR A 236 11.43 19.62 -1.29
CA TYR A 236 11.38 20.82 -2.13
C TYR A 236 12.62 21.69 -1.85
N ASN A 237 13.34 22.10 -2.88
CA ASN A 237 14.53 22.97 -2.78
C ASN A 237 15.54 22.52 -1.70
N GLY A 238 15.75 21.21 -1.56
CA GLY A 238 16.67 20.61 -0.60
C GLY A 238 16.14 20.44 0.83
N ILE A 239 14.97 21.01 1.15
CA ILE A 239 14.27 20.80 2.42
C ILE A 239 13.46 19.50 2.31
N SER A 240 13.47 18.67 3.35
CA SER A 240 12.72 17.42 3.38
C SER A 240 11.92 17.27 4.65
N GLU A 241 10.62 17.00 4.52
CA GLU A 241 9.69 16.82 5.62
C GLU A 241 8.97 15.47 5.51
N LYS A 242 8.67 14.86 6.65
CA LYS A 242 7.91 13.60 6.70
C LYS A 242 6.42 13.90 6.68
N MET A 243 5.69 13.16 5.86
CA MET A 243 4.23 13.21 5.78
C MET A 243 3.61 11.91 6.26
N ALA A 244 2.54 12.01 7.04
CA ALA A 244 1.75 10.84 7.44
C ALA A 244 1.09 10.19 6.21
N PRO A 245 0.71 8.90 6.27
CA PRO A 245 0.13 8.20 5.12
C PRO A 245 -1.12 8.87 4.55
N VAL A 246 -2.05 9.35 5.39
CA VAL A 246 -3.26 10.03 4.89
C VAL A 246 -2.92 11.34 4.16
N GLN A 247 -2.05 12.17 4.75
CA GLN A 247 -1.60 13.44 4.16
C GLN A 247 -0.85 13.23 2.83
N ALA A 248 0.07 12.27 2.80
CA ALA A 248 0.87 11.94 1.62
C ALA A 248 -0.02 11.46 0.46
N ASN A 249 -0.98 10.59 0.76
CA ASN A 249 -1.91 10.08 -0.24
C ASN A 249 -2.86 11.17 -0.75
N LEU A 250 -3.34 12.06 0.11
CA LEU A 250 -4.13 13.22 -0.29
C LEU A 250 -3.33 14.11 -1.26
N LEU A 251 -2.08 14.44 -0.91
CA LEU A 251 -1.21 15.23 -1.77
C LEU A 251 -0.94 14.53 -3.11
N ARG A 252 -0.66 13.21 -3.10
CA ARG A 252 -0.54 12.42 -4.34
C ARG A 252 -1.79 12.52 -5.21
N TYR A 253 -2.97 12.36 -4.63
CA TYR A 253 -4.23 12.45 -5.37
C TYR A 253 -4.41 13.83 -5.99
N LEU A 254 -4.13 14.90 -5.23
CA LEU A 254 -4.19 16.28 -5.74
C LEU A 254 -3.25 16.46 -6.94
N LEU A 255 -1.97 16.08 -6.80
CA LEU A 255 -0.97 16.23 -7.86
C LEU A 255 -1.32 15.43 -9.12
N VAL A 256 -1.80 14.18 -8.97
CA VAL A 256 -1.94 13.23 -10.08
C VAL A 256 -3.33 13.23 -10.72
N LYS A 257 -4.39 13.51 -9.96
CA LYS A 257 -5.79 13.30 -10.38
C LYS A 257 -6.63 14.56 -10.49
N THR A 258 -6.16 15.69 -9.98
CA THR A 258 -6.94 16.94 -9.95
C THR A 258 -6.38 18.00 -10.88
N ARG A 259 -7.26 18.93 -11.26
CA ARG A 259 -6.98 20.11 -12.09
C ARG A 259 -8.17 21.06 -11.98
N LYS A 260 -8.07 22.27 -12.56
CA LYS A 260 -9.23 23.17 -12.63
C LYS A 260 -10.41 22.47 -13.32
N GLY A 261 -11.57 22.45 -12.65
CA GLY A 261 -12.78 21.73 -13.09
C GLY A 261 -12.82 20.24 -12.74
N GLN A 262 -11.81 19.69 -12.07
CA GLN A 262 -11.77 18.32 -11.57
C GLN A 262 -11.11 18.32 -10.18
N THR A 263 -11.95 18.34 -9.15
CA THR A 263 -11.54 18.58 -7.76
C THR A 263 -11.48 17.28 -6.97
N ALA A 264 -10.64 17.27 -5.93
CA ALA A 264 -10.69 16.27 -4.88
C ALA A 264 -11.85 16.62 -3.94
N THR A 265 -12.86 15.76 -3.94
CA THR A 265 -14.03 15.86 -3.07
C THR A 265 -13.97 14.81 -1.95
N PRO A 266 -14.72 14.99 -0.85
CA PRO A 266 -14.80 13.99 0.20
C PRO A 266 -15.25 12.61 -0.29
N LEU A 267 -16.09 12.56 -1.33
CA LEU A 267 -16.52 11.30 -1.94
C LEU A 267 -15.39 10.60 -2.69
N ALA A 268 -14.62 11.35 -3.48
CA ALA A 268 -13.51 10.82 -4.27
C ALA A 268 -12.36 10.28 -3.42
N LEU A 269 -12.27 10.71 -2.15
CA LEU A 269 -11.19 10.38 -1.24
C LEU A 269 -11.57 9.41 -0.12
N LYS A 270 -12.81 8.88 -0.12
CA LYS A 270 -13.29 8.00 0.97
C LYS A 270 -12.38 6.80 1.24
N ASP A 271 -11.77 6.24 0.19
CA ASP A 271 -10.87 5.08 0.29
C ASP A 271 -9.51 5.47 0.89
N TYR A 272 -9.04 6.67 0.57
CA TYR A 272 -7.81 7.26 1.10
C TYR A 272 -7.89 7.60 2.59
N PHE A 273 -9.09 7.72 3.16
CA PHE A 273 -9.28 7.97 4.59
C PHE A 273 -9.88 6.75 5.31
N LEU A 274 -9.99 5.59 4.64
CA LEU A 274 -10.60 4.38 5.19
C LEU A 274 -12.07 4.55 5.64
N PHE A 275 -12.81 5.51 5.06
CA PHE A 275 -14.25 5.74 5.28
C PHE A 275 -15.12 5.00 4.25
N THR A 276 -14.69 3.83 3.80
CA THR A 276 -15.24 3.11 2.63
C THR A 276 -16.69 2.63 2.75
N HIS A 277 -17.26 2.73 3.95
CA HIS A 277 -18.62 2.33 4.33
C HIS A 277 -19.57 3.53 4.40
N VAL A 278 -19.03 4.75 4.37
CA VAL A 278 -19.81 5.98 4.41
C VAL A 278 -20.17 6.35 2.96
N VAL A 279 -21.45 6.17 2.60
CA VAL A 279 -21.97 6.47 1.25
C VAL A 279 -21.75 7.94 0.89
N THR A 280 -21.76 8.83 1.89
CA THR A 280 -21.57 10.27 1.74
C THR A 280 -20.10 10.70 1.62
N GLY A 281 -19.14 9.78 1.71
CA GLY A 281 -17.71 10.08 1.66
C GLY A 281 -17.06 10.38 3.01
N VAL A 282 -15.88 10.99 3.00
CA VAL A 282 -15.20 11.43 4.23
C VAL A 282 -16.01 12.53 4.93
N PRO A 283 -16.15 12.53 6.27
CA PRO A 283 -16.73 13.67 6.97
C PRO A 283 -16.01 14.98 6.61
N GLU A 284 -16.77 16.03 6.32
CA GLU A 284 -16.23 17.30 5.82
C GLU A 284 -15.19 17.90 6.78
N GLU A 285 -15.46 17.86 8.09
CA GLU A 285 -14.55 18.33 9.13
C GLU A 285 -13.20 17.59 9.10
N THR A 286 -13.22 16.26 8.92
CA THR A 286 -12.01 15.44 8.81
C THR A 286 -11.24 15.76 7.53
N PHE A 287 -11.96 15.91 6.42
CA PHE A 287 -11.36 16.26 5.12
C PHE A 287 -10.67 17.63 5.18
N LEU A 288 -11.36 18.61 5.76
CA LEU A 288 -10.86 19.98 5.97
C LEU A 288 -9.63 20.01 6.87
N LEU A 289 -9.66 19.27 7.98
CA LEU A 289 -8.54 19.19 8.92
C LEU A 289 -7.28 18.67 8.24
N VAL A 290 -7.37 17.51 7.58
CA VAL A 290 -6.22 16.92 6.87
C VAL A 290 -5.75 17.84 5.73
N MET A 291 -6.67 18.52 5.03
CA MET A 291 -6.28 19.47 4.00
C MET A 291 -5.53 20.68 4.57
N ALA A 292 -5.98 21.20 5.71
CA ALA A 292 -5.29 22.28 6.42
C ALA A 292 -3.88 21.86 6.83
N GLU A 293 -3.71 20.63 7.34
CA GLU A 293 -2.39 20.07 7.68
C GLU A 293 -1.47 19.96 6.46
N VAL A 294 -1.98 19.48 5.32
CA VAL A 294 -1.19 19.42 4.07
C VAL A 294 -0.79 20.83 3.62
N LYS A 295 -1.72 21.80 3.61
CA LYS A 295 -1.41 23.19 3.24
C LYS A 295 -0.36 23.82 4.18
N GLN A 296 -0.46 23.52 5.47
CA GLN A 296 0.50 23.96 6.48
C GLN A 296 1.91 23.39 6.20
N ILE A 297 2.02 22.10 5.89
CA ILE A 297 3.30 21.47 5.51
C ILE A 297 3.89 22.14 4.26
N LEU A 298 3.08 22.36 3.22
CA LEU A 298 3.55 23.03 1.99
C LEU A 298 4.05 24.45 2.27
N MET A 299 3.35 25.20 3.13
CA MET A 299 3.75 26.54 3.55
C MET A 299 5.06 26.53 4.36
N GLU A 300 5.22 25.59 5.30
CA GLU A 300 6.45 25.39 6.08
C GLU A 300 7.67 25.07 5.19
N MET A 301 7.43 24.40 4.07
CA MET A 301 8.45 24.07 3.07
C MET A 301 8.67 25.15 2.02
N GLU A 302 8.04 26.32 2.16
CA GLU A 302 8.12 27.43 1.19
C GLU A 302 7.66 27.05 -0.23
N ILE A 303 6.79 26.04 -0.35
CA ILE A 303 6.20 25.65 -1.63
C ILE A 303 5.13 26.69 -1.99
N PRO A 304 5.21 27.31 -3.19
CA PRO A 304 4.18 28.21 -3.68
C PRO A 304 2.77 27.62 -3.58
N SER A 305 1.77 28.48 -3.33
CA SER A 305 0.38 28.04 -3.20
C SER A 305 -0.16 27.51 -4.54
N ALA A 306 0.00 26.22 -4.77
CA ALA A 306 -0.41 25.51 -5.97
C ALA A 306 -1.70 24.68 -5.78
N ILE A 307 -2.22 24.61 -4.56
CA ILE A 307 -3.49 23.93 -4.23
C ILE A 307 -4.57 24.98 -4.03
N GLN A 308 -5.53 25.01 -4.94
CA GLN A 308 -6.63 25.96 -4.95
C GLN A 308 -7.91 25.31 -4.41
N THR A 309 -8.79 26.14 -3.84
CA THR A 309 -10.15 25.74 -3.49
C THR A 309 -11.05 25.99 -4.71
N ALA A 310 -11.96 25.07 -5.00
CA ALA A 310 -12.95 25.25 -6.05
C ALA A 310 -13.98 26.34 -5.66
N GLU A 311 -14.42 27.14 -6.63
CA GLU A 311 -15.45 28.17 -6.43
C GLU A 311 -16.87 27.66 -6.69
N ASP A 312 -17.02 26.44 -7.21
CA ASP A 312 -18.30 25.83 -7.62
C ASP A 312 -19.01 25.08 -6.47
N GLU A 313 -20.25 24.63 -6.70
CA GLU A 313 -21.15 24.00 -5.69
C GLU A 313 -20.56 22.75 -5.01
N ASP A 314 -19.67 22.02 -5.67
CA ASP A 314 -18.97 20.86 -5.09
C ASP A 314 -17.70 21.31 -4.36
N TYR A 315 -17.80 21.44 -3.04
CA TYR A 315 -16.68 21.77 -2.16
C TYR A 315 -15.50 20.80 -2.38
N GLY A 316 -14.37 21.32 -2.85
CA GLY A 316 -13.19 20.51 -3.13
C GLY A 316 -11.93 21.31 -3.42
N PHE A 317 -10.81 20.60 -3.52
CA PHE A 317 -9.49 21.18 -3.76
C PHE A 317 -8.88 20.65 -5.05
N TYR A 318 -8.06 21.44 -5.73
CA TYR A 318 -7.36 20.99 -6.92
C TYR A 318 -5.95 21.55 -6.99
N PHE A 319 -5.07 20.82 -7.66
CA PHE A 319 -3.74 21.30 -8.05
C PHE A 319 -3.85 22.13 -9.33
N ASP A 320 -3.35 23.36 -9.32
CA ASP A 320 -3.48 24.29 -10.45
C ASP A 320 -2.47 24.05 -11.59
N GLY A 321 -1.49 23.16 -11.38
CA GLY A 321 -0.46 22.85 -12.36
C GLY A 321 0.61 23.94 -12.51
N SER A 322 0.68 24.91 -11.60
CA SER A 322 1.69 25.97 -11.60
C SER A 322 3.11 25.47 -11.34
N MET A 323 3.26 24.25 -10.83
CA MET A 323 4.54 23.66 -10.46
C MET A 323 4.75 22.27 -11.06
N PRO A 324 5.99 21.92 -11.45
CA PRO A 324 6.34 20.54 -11.74
C PRO A 324 6.32 19.70 -10.46
N PHE A 325 5.95 18.43 -10.60
CA PHE A 325 5.99 17.46 -9.51
C PHE A 325 6.54 16.12 -9.98
N VAL A 326 7.04 15.36 -9.00
CA VAL A 326 7.41 13.97 -9.15
C VAL A 326 6.87 13.19 -7.95
N VAL A 327 6.09 12.15 -8.20
CA VAL A 327 5.67 11.18 -7.19
C VAL A 327 6.40 9.86 -7.42
N ILE A 328 7.02 9.33 -6.38
CA ILE A 328 7.82 8.10 -6.44
C ILE A 328 7.22 7.05 -5.51
N ASP A 329 6.79 5.93 -6.09
CA ASP A 329 6.19 4.79 -5.39
C ASP A 329 6.99 3.52 -5.67
N ARG A 330 6.98 2.58 -4.73
CA ARG A 330 7.47 1.22 -4.98
C ARG A 330 6.32 0.36 -5.50
N VAL A 331 6.52 -0.27 -6.66
CA VAL A 331 5.47 -1.06 -7.34
C VAL A 331 4.92 -2.18 -6.45
N ASP A 332 5.80 -2.86 -5.70
CA ASP A 332 5.39 -3.99 -4.83
C ASP A 332 4.55 -3.56 -3.61
N GLU A 333 4.51 -2.26 -3.29
CA GLU A 333 3.82 -1.71 -2.11
C GLU A 333 2.59 -0.88 -2.45
N GLU A 334 2.39 -0.55 -3.72
CA GLU A 334 1.24 0.24 -4.16
C GLU A 334 -0.08 -0.50 -3.85
N LEU A 335 -1.07 0.24 -3.36
CA LEU A 335 -2.47 -0.20 -3.33
C LEU A 335 -3.18 0.47 -4.51
N SER A 336 -4.12 -0.24 -5.12
CA SER A 336 -4.98 0.28 -6.19
C SER A 336 -6.00 1.25 -5.59
N LEU A 337 -5.56 2.45 -5.19
CA LEU A 337 -6.37 3.50 -4.55
C LEU A 337 -6.72 4.65 -5.50
#